data_AF-A0A5E6MEE5-F1
#
_entry.id   AF-A0A5E6MEE5-F1
#
_cell.length_a   1.000
_cell.length_b   1.000
_cell.length_c   1.000
_cell.angle_alpha   90.00
_cell.angle_beta   90.00
_cell.angle_gamma   90.00
#
_symmetry.space_group_name_H-M   'P 1'
#
loop_
_entity.id
_entity.type
_entity.pdbx_description
1 polymer ?
#
loop_
_entity_poly.entity_id
_entity_poly.type
_entity_poly.pdbx_seq_one_letter_code
_entity_poly.pdbx_strand_id
1 'polypeptide(L)' 'RLLGIAYTETRDLVTAAEAFRQALKINPQDATAWYNLGLLYNLAGRENQVMEIYQKLKTLSPDLADKLFNLAIAPR' A
#
# COMPACT_ATOMS: atom_id res chain seq x y z
N ARG A 1 -14.62 -8.91 -22.25
CA ARG A 1 -13.22 -8.50 -22.48
C ARG A 1 -12.57 -7.79 -21.26
N LEU A 2 -13.35 -7.21 -20.33
CA LEU A 2 -12.85 -6.52 -19.14
C LEU A 2 -12.38 -7.45 -17.99
N LEU A 3 -12.88 -8.69 -17.94
CA LEU A 3 -12.49 -9.68 -16.91
C LEU A 3 -11.00 -10.05 -16.95
N GLY A 4 -10.39 -10.10 -18.13
CA GLY A 4 -8.97 -10.44 -18.27
C GLY A 4 -8.05 -9.36 -17.72
N ILE A 5 -8.40 -8.08 -17.95
CA ILE A 5 -7.60 -6.93 -17.48
C ILE A 5 -7.71 -6.82 -15.95
N ALA A 6 -8.93 -6.88 -15.40
CA ALA A 6 -9.14 -6.82 -13.96
C ALA A 6 -8.49 -7.99 -13.20
N TYR A 7 -8.49 -9.20 -13.79
CA TYR A 7 -7.83 -10.36 -13.19
C TYR A 7 -6.30 -10.24 -13.20
N THR A 8 -5.72 -9.73 -14.30
CA THR A 8 -4.29 -9.43 -14.39
C THR A 8 -3.88 -8.36 -13.39
N GLU A 9 -4.59 -7.23 -13.34
CA GLU A 9 -4.33 -6.15 -12.39
C GLU A 9 -4.42 -6.65 -10.93
N THR A 10 -5.45 -7.42 -10.60
CA THR A 10 -5.59 -7.98 -9.25
C THR A 10 -4.43 -8.92 -8.90
N ARG A 11 -4.00 -9.76 -9.85
CA ARG A 11 -2.87 -10.67 -9.65
C ARG A 11 -1.57 -9.89 -9.44
N ASP A 12 -1.34 -8.84 -10.22
CA ASP A 12 -0.15 -8.01 -10.15
C ASP A 12 -0.08 -7.23 -8.83
N LEU A 13 -1.22 -6.70 -8.34
CA LEU A 13 -1.32 -6.05 -7.04
C LEU A 13 -0.96 -7.01 -5.89
N VAL A 14 -1.44 -8.26 -5.95
CA VAL A 14 -1.13 -9.29 -4.93
C VAL A 14 0.36 -9.63 -4.93
N THR A 15 0.94 -9.85 -6.11
CA THR A 15 2.37 -10.16 -6.24
C THR A 15 3.25 -9.00 -5.79
N ALA A 16 2.91 -7.75 -6.16
CA ALA A 16 3.63 -6.57 -5.71
C ALA A 16 3.55 -6.38 -4.19
N ALA A 17 2.38 -6.61 -3.58
CA ALA A 17 2.22 -6.50 -2.14
C ALA A 17 3.08 -7.53 -1.39
N GLU A 18 3.19 -8.75 -1.90
CA GLU A 18 4.09 -9.75 -1.31
C GLU A 18 5.56 -9.36 -1.42
N ALA A 19 5.99 -8.80 -2.56
CA ALA A 19 7.36 -8.32 -2.73
C ALA A 19 7.71 -7.23 -1.70
N PHE A 20 6.83 -6.26 -1.47
CA PHE A 20 7.04 -5.24 -0.43
C PHE A 20 7.01 -5.83 0.97
N ARG A 21 6.12 -6.79 1.27
CA ARG A 21 6.14 -7.50 2.57
C ARG A 21 7.47 -8.21 2.81
N GLN A 22 8.06 -8.82 1.79
CA GLN A 22 9.37 -9.46 1.91
C GLN A 22 10.49 -8.44 2.11
N ALA A 23 10.47 -7.33 1.37
CA ALA A 23 11.41 -6.23 1.58
C ALA A 23 11.33 -5.69 3.02
N LEU A 24 10.11 -5.56 3.57
CA LEU A 24 9.88 -5.09 4.94
C LEU A 24 10.26 -6.11 6.02
N LYS A 25 10.34 -7.41 5.70
CA LYS A 25 10.97 -8.41 6.60
C LYS A 25 12.47 -8.18 6.74
N ILE A 26 13.12 -7.70 5.68
CA ILE A 26 14.56 -7.42 5.66
C ILE A 26 14.85 -6.06 6.30
N ASN A 27 14.08 -5.03 5.93
CA ASN A 27 14.17 -3.70 6.51
C ASN A 27 12.80 -3.18 6.96
N PRO A 28 12.41 -3.41 8.23
CA PRO A 28 11.14 -2.96 8.78
C PRO A 28 11.00 -1.43 8.92
N GLN A 29 12.09 -0.68 8.76
CA GLN A 29 12.13 0.78 8.90
C GLN A 29 12.09 1.51 7.55
N ASP A 30 12.00 0.78 6.43
CA ASP A 30 11.87 1.38 5.11
C ASP A 30 10.48 2.02 4.95
N ALA A 31 10.40 3.32 5.21
CA ALA A 31 9.18 4.10 5.06
C ALA A 31 8.67 4.12 3.61
N THR A 32 9.55 4.03 2.62
CA THR A 32 9.16 4.02 1.20
C THR A 32 8.48 2.69 0.84
N ALA A 33 9.01 1.57 1.33
CA ALA A 33 8.39 0.25 1.15
C ALA A 33 7.03 0.17 1.84
N TRP A 34 6.90 0.71 3.06
CA TRP A 34 5.60 0.84 3.74
C TRP A 34 4.61 1.68 2.94
N TYR A 35 5.04 2.85 2.44
CA TYR A 35 4.18 3.72 1.63
C TYR A 35 3.69 3.03 0.35
N ASN A 36 4.57 2.36 -0.39
CA ASN A 36 4.19 1.63 -1.61
C ASN A 36 3.24 0.47 -1.32
N LEU A 37 3.44 -0.26 -0.23
CA LEU A 37 2.50 -1.30 0.21
C LEU A 37 1.12 -0.68 0.55
N GLY A 38 1.10 0.50 1.16
CA GLY A 38 -0.12 1.27 1.43
C GLY A 38 -0.87 1.66 0.16
N LEU A 39 -0.15 2.11 -0.89
CA LEU A 39 -0.75 2.42 -2.19
C LEU A 39 -1.42 1.19 -2.80
N LEU A 40 -0.76 0.02 -2.75
CA LEU A 40 -1.33 -1.22 -3.27
C LEU A 40 -2.58 -1.64 -2.51
N TYR A 41 -2.60 -1.51 -1.17
CA TYR A 41 -3.80 -1.77 -0.38
C TYR A 41 -4.92 -0.78 -0.66
N ASN A 42 -4.61 0.50 -0.89
CA ASN A 42 -5.61 1.47 -1.32
C ASN A 42 -6.23 1.04 -2.65
N LEU A 43 -5.42 0.73 -3.67
CA LEU A 43 -5.89 0.25 -4.98
C LEU A 43 -6.76 -1.02 -4.85
N ALA A 44 -6.40 -1.94 -3.95
CA ALA A 44 -7.16 -3.16 -3.67
C ALA A 44 -8.41 -2.95 -2.78
N GLY A 45 -8.72 -1.71 -2.38
CA GLY A 45 -9.86 -1.38 -1.50
C GLY A 45 -9.72 -1.93 -0.08
N ARG A 46 -8.49 -2.15 0.40
CA ARG A 46 -8.17 -2.74 1.70
C ARG A 46 -7.93 -1.66 2.75
N GLU A 47 -8.98 -0.92 3.10
CA GLU A 47 -8.89 0.27 3.97
C GLU A 47 -8.25 -0.02 5.34
N ASN A 48 -8.60 -1.13 6.00
CA ASN A 48 -8.01 -1.51 7.29
C ASN A 48 -6.47 -1.63 7.21
N GLN A 49 -5.96 -2.23 6.13
CA GLN A 49 -4.53 -2.41 5.94
C GLN A 49 -3.83 -1.09 5.60
N VAL A 50 -4.51 -0.18 4.88
CA VAL A 50 -4.01 1.19 4.68
C VAL A 50 -3.87 1.92 6.01
N MET A 51 -4.84 1.78 6.92
CA MET A 51 -4.79 2.43 8.23
C MET A 51 -3.66 1.89 9.12
N GLU A 52 -3.41 0.58 9.09
CA GLU A 52 -2.25 -0.01 9.78
C GLU A 52 -0.92 0.58 9.26
N ILE A 53 -0.79 0.69 7.94
CA ILE A 53 0.40 1.27 7.32
C ILE A 53 0.52 2.76 7.64
N TYR A 54 -0.58 3.50 7.63
CA TYR A 54 -0.61 4.90 8.03
C TYR A 54 -0.05 5.08 9.45
N GLN A 55 -0.50 4.28 10.43
CA GLN A 55 0.03 4.35 11.80
C GLN A 55 1.53 4.02 11.84
N LYS A 56 1.98 3.04 11.06
CA LYS A 56 3.40 2.72 10.96
C LYS A 56 4.20 3.89 10.38
N LEU A 57 3.75 4.48 9.28
CA LEU A 57 4.37 5.63 8.64
C LEU A 57 4.39 6.85 9.55
N LYS A 58 3.37 7.10 10.38
CA LYS A 58 3.43 8.21 11.35
C LYS A 58 4.64 8.14 12.28
N THR A 59 5.16 6.95 12.54
CA THR A 59 6.37 6.76 13.37
C THR A 59 7.67 6.86 12.56
N LEU A 60 7.65 6.50 11.28
CA LEU A 60 8.86 6.43 10.44
C LEU A 60 9.07 7.69 9.58
N SER A 61 7.99 8.21 9.01
CA SER A 61 7.93 9.39 8.15
C SER A 61 6.50 9.97 8.18
N PRO A 62 6.23 10.95 9.04
CA PRO A 62 4.93 11.64 9.11
C PRO A 62 4.48 12.18 7.75
N ASP A 63 5.40 12.73 6.95
CA ASP A 63 5.09 13.25 5.61
C ASP A 63 4.51 12.19 4.67
N LEU A 64 5.07 10.98 4.69
CA LEU A 64 4.53 9.86 3.91
C LEU A 64 3.20 9.35 4.46
N ALA A 65 3.00 9.43 5.77
CA ALA A 65 1.73 9.09 6.41
C ALA A 65 0.62 10.04 5.92
N ASP A 66 0.86 11.35 5.98
CA ASP A 66 -0.09 12.36 5.53
C ASP A 66 -0.40 12.22 4.03
N LYS A 67 0.63 11.97 3.23
CA LYS A 67 0.46 11.69 1.80
C LYS A 67 -0.40 10.45 1.56
N LEU A 68 -0.19 9.37 2.30
CA LEU A 68 -1.00 8.14 2.18
C LEU A 68 -2.45 8.38 2.60
N PHE A 69 -2.66 9.10 3.71
CA PHE A 69 -3.99 9.43 4.21
C PHE A 69 -4.78 10.28 3.21
N ASN A 70 -4.16 11.32 2.67
CA ASN A 70 -4.78 12.19 1.66
C ASN A 70 -5.18 11.43 0.40
N LEU A 71 -4.41 10.43 -0.02
CA LEU A 71 -4.75 9.57 -1.15
C LEU A 71 -5.86 8.56 -0.83
N ALA A 72 -5.97 8.11 0.42
CA ALA A 72 -6.99 7.15 0.83
C ALA A 72 -8.39 7.78 0.91
N ILE A 73 -8.48 9.08 1.26
CA ILE A 73 -9.74 9.82 1.36
C ILE A 73 -10.12 10.58 0.09
N ALA A 74 -9.25 10.60 -0.93
CA ALA A 74 -9.52 11.26 -2.20
C ALA A 74 -10.68 10.55 -2.93
N PRO A 75 -11.62 11.29 -3.54
CA PRO A 75 -12.68 10.70 -4.35
C PRO A 75 -12.06 9.96 -5.55
N ARG A 76 -12.48 8.70 -5.75
CA ARG A 76 -12.02 7.82 -6.84
C ARG A 76 -12.74 8.09 -8.14
#